data_AF-A0A0W0Z7E5-F1
#
_entry.id   AF-A0A0W0Z7E5-F1
#
_cell.length_a   1.000
_cell.length_b   1.000
_cell.length_c   1.000
_cell.angle_alpha   90.00
_cell.angle_beta   90.00
_cell.angle_gamma   90.00
#
_symmetry.space_group_name_H-M   'P 1'
#
loop_
_entity.id
_entity.type
_entity.pdbx_description
1 polymer ?
#
loop_
_entity_poly.entity_id
_entity_poly.type
_entity_poly.pdbx_seq_one_letter_code
_entity_poly.pdbx_strand_id
1 'polypeptide(L)'
;MNKYFIYAFIIFLVSNLNVNAQNVPKFSIVAQTSIPKVLMANRILSTQYLVTNNTKVTRTLMLSPIQGVIQNPAGPNACSNPFTLTPGKSCLLNITLIASQMGAGVTTGPVICKANANKTPDPFLCSRPAEKDNLNVKIISCTSSTCLNSLKEQQIRAITRSYQQQYAIPGVLAGIWIPGQGDLIIEDGVADLSTNRPISTADHFHIASITKSFTTTIILQLAQEGRLNLNDPLSEFDIAVQNDNATLGELADMRSGIFNYSADATFIQEFAADLLRAWLPQELVDFASANPVYFSPGSSWHYSNTNTVLLGMIIEQVTGHFIGNELANRIFKPLGLNQTGGVHLPTELFREYLSILNL
;
A
#
# COMPACT_ATOMS: atom_id res chain seq x y z
N MET A 1 19.77 -63.05 -34.49
CA MET A 1 20.71 -62.27 -33.64
C MET A 1 21.45 -61.31 -34.54
N ASN A 2 21.13 -60.01 -34.50
CA ASN A 2 21.84 -59.04 -35.34
C ASN A 2 22.13 -57.76 -34.53
N LYS A 3 23.42 -57.44 -34.39
CA LYS A 3 24.03 -56.43 -33.51
C LYS A 3 23.73 -54.97 -33.89
N TYR A 4 22.77 -54.73 -34.80
CA TYR A 4 22.50 -53.41 -35.37
C TYR A 4 21.35 -52.64 -34.68
N PHE A 5 20.55 -53.27 -33.82
CA PHE A 5 19.42 -52.62 -33.16
C PHE A 5 19.76 -51.85 -31.87
N ILE A 6 20.96 -52.05 -31.31
CA ILE A 6 21.36 -51.41 -30.04
C ILE A 6 22.02 -50.03 -30.29
N TYR A 7 22.57 -49.77 -31.48
CA TYR A 7 23.20 -48.47 -31.79
C TYR A 7 22.20 -47.37 -32.15
N ALA A 8 21.01 -47.72 -32.68
CA ALA A 8 20.00 -46.73 -33.05
C ALA A 8 19.26 -46.13 -31.84
N PHE A 9 19.17 -46.86 -30.72
CA PHE A 9 18.49 -46.38 -29.51
C PHE A 9 19.38 -45.47 -28.64
N ILE A 10 20.70 -45.57 -28.78
CA ILE A 10 21.65 -44.68 -28.06
C ILE A 10 21.80 -43.33 -28.77
N ILE A 11 21.64 -43.27 -30.10
CA ILE A 11 21.75 -42.01 -30.85
C ILE A 11 20.49 -41.13 -30.69
N PHE A 12 19.32 -41.73 -30.46
CA PHE A 12 18.07 -40.96 -30.24
C PHE A 12 17.90 -40.41 -28.82
N LEU A 13 18.71 -40.87 -27.86
CA LEU A 13 18.74 -40.33 -26.48
C LEU A 13 19.77 -39.21 -26.28
N VAL A 14 20.64 -38.95 -27.26
CA VAL A 14 21.66 -37.88 -27.19
C VAL A 14 21.21 -36.60 -27.92
N SER A 15 20.14 -36.64 -28.72
CA SER A 15 19.63 -35.48 -29.47
C SER A 15 18.58 -34.63 -28.74
N ASN A 16 18.22 -34.95 -27.50
CA ASN A 16 17.31 -34.13 -26.66
C ASN A 16 18.00 -33.46 -25.45
N LEU A 17 19.33 -33.38 -25.45
CA LEU A 17 20.08 -32.47 -24.59
C LEU A 17 20.47 -31.20 -25.36
N ASN A 18 19.53 -30.64 -26.13
CA ASN A 18 19.48 -29.18 -26.26
C ASN A 18 18.92 -28.64 -24.94
N VAL A 19 19.73 -28.77 -23.87
CA VAL A 19 19.67 -27.81 -22.78
C VAL A 19 19.94 -26.49 -23.48
N ASN A 20 18.87 -25.71 -23.56
CA ASN A 20 18.90 -24.31 -23.90
C ASN A 20 19.89 -23.67 -22.92
N ALA A 21 21.18 -23.68 -23.25
CA ALA A 21 22.22 -22.97 -22.52
C ALA A 21 22.01 -21.49 -22.84
N GLN A 22 20.87 -20.95 -22.39
CA GLN A 22 20.75 -19.52 -22.21
C GLN A 22 21.95 -19.15 -21.35
N ASN A 23 22.85 -18.33 -21.91
CA ASN A 23 24.01 -17.82 -21.21
C ASN A 23 23.51 -17.19 -19.92
N VAL A 24 23.60 -17.92 -18.81
CA VAL A 24 23.18 -17.43 -17.50
C VAL A 24 24.01 -16.17 -17.26
N PRO A 25 23.36 -15.01 -17.02
CA PRO A 25 24.09 -13.77 -16.86
C PRO A 25 25.07 -13.92 -15.71
N LYS A 26 26.25 -13.31 -15.82
CA LYS A 26 27.27 -13.39 -14.76
C LYS A 26 26.71 -12.88 -13.43
N PHE A 27 25.85 -11.87 -13.49
CA PHE A 27 25.08 -11.36 -12.36
C PHE A 27 23.60 -11.32 -12.72
N SER A 28 22.74 -11.94 -11.90
CA SER A 28 21.29 -11.76 -12.03
C SER A 28 20.90 -10.43 -11.39
N ILE A 29 20.00 -9.70 -12.04
CA ILE A 29 19.51 -8.39 -11.58
C ILE A 29 18.00 -8.43 -11.79
N VAL A 30 17.25 -8.67 -10.70
CA VAL A 30 15.80 -8.93 -10.77
C VAL A 30 15.05 -7.86 -10.00
N ALA A 31 14.12 -7.16 -10.65
CA ALA A 31 13.33 -6.13 -10.01
C ALA A 31 12.45 -6.76 -8.92
N GLN A 32 12.47 -6.19 -7.71
CA GLN A 32 11.63 -6.62 -6.59
C GLN A 32 10.35 -5.77 -6.50
N THR A 33 10.40 -4.54 -7.03
CA THR A 33 9.30 -3.59 -7.03
C THR A 33 9.00 -3.12 -8.44
N SER A 34 7.71 -3.02 -8.77
CA SER A 34 7.26 -2.39 -10.01
C SER A 34 7.26 -0.87 -9.85
N ILE A 35 7.55 -0.15 -10.93
CA ILE A 35 7.48 1.31 -10.98
C ILE A 35 6.63 1.77 -12.16
N PRO A 36 5.99 2.96 -12.08
CA PRO A 36 5.28 3.53 -13.22
C PRO A 36 6.21 3.72 -14.42
N LYS A 37 5.73 3.41 -15.62
CA LYS A 37 6.48 3.59 -16.87
C LYS A 37 6.51 5.03 -17.36
N VAL A 38 5.68 5.89 -16.77
CA VAL A 38 5.61 7.32 -17.06
C VAL A 38 5.66 8.08 -15.74
N LEU A 39 6.58 9.03 -15.61
CA LEU A 39 6.74 9.87 -14.42
C LEU A 39 6.69 11.35 -14.79
N MET A 40 6.04 12.14 -13.95
CA MET A 40 6.20 13.60 -13.98
C MET A 40 7.61 13.97 -13.50
N ALA A 41 8.19 15.04 -14.05
CA ALA A 41 9.56 15.46 -13.75
C ALA A 41 9.79 15.83 -12.27
N ASN A 42 8.75 16.18 -11.52
CA ASN A 42 8.82 16.45 -10.07
C ASN A 42 8.78 15.17 -9.20
N ARG A 43 8.75 13.97 -9.79
CA ARG A 43 8.70 12.72 -9.02
C ARG A 43 10.09 12.31 -8.53
N ILE A 44 10.12 11.85 -7.29
CA ILE A 44 11.23 11.14 -6.68
C ILE A 44 10.63 9.86 -6.10
N LEU A 45 11.15 8.71 -6.50
CA LEU A 45 10.69 7.41 -6.01
C LEU A 45 11.87 6.45 -5.89
N SER A 46 11.70 5.42 -5.06
CA SER A 46 12.72 4.39 -4.88
C SER A 46 12.22 3.03 -5.36
N THR A 47 13.14 2.20 -5.84
CA THR A 47 12.87 0.82 -6.28
C THR A 47 14.03 -0.08 -5.85
N GLN A 48 13.78 -1.39 -5.81
CA GLN A 48 14.72 -2.38 -5.31
C GLN A 48 14.96 -3.49 -6.34
N TYR A 49 16.22 -3.92 -6.43
CA TYR A 49 16.65 -5.03 -7.27
C TYR A 49 17.38 -6.08 -6.43
N LEU A 50 17.08 -7.36 -6.64
CA LEU A 50 17.90 -8.44 -6.10
C LEU A 50 19.06 -8.70 -7.06
N VAL A 51 20.28 -8.49 -6.58
CA VAL A 51 21.51 -8.72 -7.35
C VAL A 51 22.18 -9.99 -6.84
N THR A 52 22.42 -10.97 -7.72
CA THR A 52 23.03 -12.26 -7.37
C THR A 52 24.30 -12.51 -8.16
N ASN A 53 25.36 -12.99 -7.50
CA ASN A 53 26.58 -13.42 -8.18
C ASN A 53 26.46 -14.87 -8.66
N ASN A 54 26.27 -15.08 -9.96
CA ASN A 54 26.20 -16.42 -10.57
C ASN A 54 27.57 -16.96 -10.99
N THR A 55 28.64 -16.21 -10.74
CA THR A 55 30.00 -16.67 -11.05
C THR A 55 30.54 -17.60 -9.97
N LYS A 56 31.50 -18.45 -10.32
CA LYS A 56 32.17 -19.36 -9.38
C LYS A 56 33.19 -18.67 -8.47
N VAL A 57 33.33 -17.34 -8.56
CA VAL A 57 34.32 -16.57 -7.80
C VAL A 57 33.65 -15.41 -7.07
N THR A 58 34.19 -15.02 -5.92
CA THR A 58 33.77 -13.80 -5.24
C THR A 58 34.06 -12.58 -6.10
N ARG A 59 33.10 -11.66 -6.20
CA ARG A 59 33.22 -10.45 -7.01
C ARG A 59 32.86 -9.21 -6.19
N THR A 60 33.69 -8.18 -6.33
CA THR A 60 33.33 -6.81 -5.95
C THR A 60 32.66 -6.16 -7.15
N LEU A 61 31.46 -5.65 -6.94
CA LEU A 61 30.52 -5.17 -7.93
C LEU A 61 30.09 -3.74 -7.59
N MET A 62 29.62 -3.03 -8.61
CA MET A 62 29.03 -1.69 -8.45
C MET A 62 28.02 -1.41 -9.56
N LEU A 63 27.12 -0.47 -9.28
CA LEU A 63 26.20 0.09 -10.28
C LEU A 63 26.99 0.96 -11.26
N SER A 64 26.81 0.71 -12.56
CA SER A 64 27.25 1.63 -13.60
C SER A 64 26.40 2.91 -13.53
N PRO A 65 27.01 4.12 -13.54
CA PRO A 65 26.27 5.36 -13.40
C PRO A 65 25.15 5.51 -14.44
N ILE A 66 23.95 5.87 -13.95
CA ILE A 66 22.81 6.26 -14.77
C ILE A 66 22.37 7.64 -14.28
N GLN A 67 22.21 8.59 -15.19
CA GLN A 67 21.84 9.96 -14.83
C GLN A 67 20.48 9.97 -14.11
N GLY A 68 20.40 10.64 -12.96
CA GLY A 68 19.20 10.69 -12.12
C GLY A 68 18.88 9.41 -11.35
N VAL A 69 19.76 8.40 -11.33
CA VAL A 69 19.62 7.20 -10.51
C VAL A 69 20.72 7.16 -9.46
N ILE A 70 20.32 7.11 -8.19
CA ILE A 70 21.22 7.11 -7.03
C ILE A 70 21.06 5.80 -6.27
N GLN A 71 22.17 5.15 -5.89
CA GLN A 71 22.13 3.98 -5.02
C GLN A 71 22.03 4.41 -3.55
N ASN A 72 21.12 3.79 -2.80
CA ASN A 72 20.95 3.98 -1.35
C ASN A 72 21.45 2.73 -0.59
N PRO A 73 22.63 2.76 0.03
CA PRO A 73 23.22 1.58 0.64
C PRO A 73 22.66 1.24 2.04
N ALA A 74 21.55 1.85 2.44
CA ALA A 74 20.94 1.66 3.76
C ALA A 74 19.88 0.55 3.74
N GLY A 75 19.73 -0.13 4.88
CA GLY A 75 18.70 -1.15 5.14
C GLY A 75 19.25 -2.58 5.27
N PRO A 76 18.43 -3.51 5.78
CA PRO A 76 18.78 -4.93 5.86
C PRO A 76 19.12 -5.50 4.47
N ASN A 77 20.22 -6.24 4.40
CA ASN A 77 20.71 -6.89 3.17
C ASN A 77 20.97 -5.92 1.99
N ALA A 78 21.10 -4.62 2.24
CA ALA A 78 21.34 -3.64 1.19
C ALA A 78 22.74 -3.83 0.57
N CYS A 79 22.84 -3.70 -0.76
CA CYS A 79 24.14 -3.66 -1.42
C CYS A 79 24.88 -2.38 -1.01
N SER A 80 26.07 -2.51 -0.42
CA SER A 80 26.99 -1.40 -0.21
C SER A 80 27.49 -0.82 -1.54
N ASN A 81 28.22 0.30 -1.52
CA ASN A 81 28.82 0.85 -2.75
C ASN A 81 30.34 1.08 -2.58
N PRO A 82 31.21 0.27 -3.20
CA PRO A 82 30.89 -0.97 -3.94
C PRO A 82 30.44 -2.11 -3.00
N PHE A 83 29.93 -3.22 -3.55
CA PHE A 83 29.49 -4.40 -2.79
C PHE A 83 30.20 -5.67 -3.22
N THR A 84 30.43 -6.59 -2.28
CA THR A 84 31.12 -7.86 -2.56
C THR A 84 30.19 -9.04 -2.32
N LEU A 85 30.02 -9.89 -3.33
CA LEU A 85 29.19 -11.09 -3.27
C LEU A 85 30.03 -12.34 -3.52
N THR A 86 29.94 -13.31 -2.62
CA THR A 86 30.45 -14.67 -2.85
C THR A 86 29.52 -15.42 -3.83
N PRO A 87 29.98 -16.54 -4.45
CA PRO A 87 29.17 -17.31 -5.39
C PRO A 87 27.79 -17.68 -4.81
N GLY A 88 26.73 -17.41 -5.57
CA GLY A 88 25.35 -17.72 -5.21
C GLY A 88 24.72 -16.80 -4.15
N LYS A 89 25.46 -15.82 -3.61
CA LYS A 89 24.89 -14.85 -2.66
C LYS A 89 24.30 -13.64 -3.37
N SER A 90 23.38 -12.99 -2.66
CA SER A 90 22.61 -11.85 -3.15
C SER A 90 22.57 -10.70 -2.16
N CYS A 91 22.35 -9.49 -2.67
CA CYS A 91 21.99 -8.32 -1.88
C CYS A 91 20.88 -7.53 -2.58
N LEU A 92 20.23 -6.62 -1.84
CA LEU A 92 19.19 -5.73 -2.33
C LEU A 92 19.79 -4.39 -2.75
N LEU A 93 19.83 -4.14 -4.05
CA LEU A 93 20.23 -2.86 -4.62
C LEU A 93 19.04 -1.91 -4.56
N ASN A 94 19.03 -1.04 -3.56
CA ASN A 94 18.06 0.05 -3.44
C ASN A 94 18.54 1.22 -4.28
N ILE A 95 17.68 1.72 -5.18
CA ILE A 95 17.97 2.91 -5.99
C ILE A 95 16.83 3.92 -5.90
N THR A 96 17.17 5.21 -5.88
CA THR A 96 16.24 6.33 -6.03
C THR A 96 16.35 6.90 -7.43
N LEU A 97 15.19 7.14 -8.04
CA LEU A 97 15.04 7.83 -9.31
C LEU A 97 14.65 9.28 -9.02
N ILE A 98 15.42 10.22 -9.54
CA ILE A 98 15.14 11.65 -9.50
C ILE A 98 14.73 12.07 -10.91
N ALA A 99 13.42 12.08 -11.18
CA ALA A 99 12.86 12.25 -12.52
C ALA A 99 13.37 13.52 -13.23
N SER A 100 13.54 14.62 -12.50
CA SER A 100 14.04 15.91 -13.02
C SER A 100 15.47 15.83 -13.57
N GLN A 101 16.24 14.80 -13.20
CA GLN A 101 17.61 14.60 -13.65
C GLN A 101 17.73 13.57 -14.79
N MET A 102 16.64 12.88 -15.17
CA MET A 102 16.67 11.76 -16.13
C MET A 102 16.45 12.18 -17.59
N GLY A 103 16.41 13.48 -17.90
CA GLY A 103 16.13 13.97 -19.25
C GLY A 103 14.75 13.50 -19.75
N ALA A 104 14.71 12.85 -20.91
CA ALA A 104 13.46 12.29 -21.47
C ALA A 104 13.05 10.94 -20.83
N GLY A 105 13.92 10.34 -20.00
CA GLY A 105 13.72 9.02 -19.41
C GLY A 105 14.88 8.07 -19.62
N VAL A 106 14.69 6.83 -19.16
CA VAL A 106 15.68 5.74 -19.22
C VAL A 106 15.00 4.48 -19.75
N THR A 107 15.53 3.91 -20.83
CA THR A 107 15.01 2.68 -21.49
C THR A 107 15.73 1.41 -21.06
N THR A 108 16.65 1.51 -20.11
CA THR A 108 17.43 0.37 -19.60
C THR A 108 17.21 0.19 -18.10
N GLY A 109 17.68 -0.92 -17.54
CA GLY A 109 17.76 -1.10 -16.10
C GLY A 109 19.16 -0.82 -15.53
N PRO A 110 19.32 -1.01 -14.21
CA PRO A 110 20.62 -0.87 -13.54
C PRO A 110 21.63 -1.89 -14.09
N VAL A 111 22.74 -1.41 -14.64
CA VAL A 111 23.82 -2.26 -15.12
C VAL A 111 24.81 -2.51 -13.99
N ILE A 112 25.01 -3.78 -13.62
CA ILE A 112 25.97 -4.14 -12.56
C ILE A 112 27.25 -4.64 -13.19
N CYS A 113 28.36 -4.02 -12.81
CA CYS A 113 29.69 -4.33 -13.32
C CYS A 113 30.62 -4.74 -12.18
N LYS A 114 31.63 -5.54 -12.50
CA LYS A 114 32.78 -5.72 -11.61
C LYS A 114 33.45 -4.37 -11.37
N ALA A 115 33.84 -4.09 -10.13
CA ALA A 115 34.69 -2.95 -9.81
C ALA A 115 36.16 -3.26 -10.18
N ASN A 116 36.81 -2.34 -10.88
CA ASN A 116 38.26 -2.42 -11.14
C ASN A 116 39.07 -1.94 -9.91
N ALA A 117 40.41 -1.93 -10.04
CA ALA A 117 41.31 -1.49 -8.96
C ALA A 117 41.05 -0.05 -8.48
N ASN A 118 40.50 0.81 -9.35
CA ASN A 118 40.18 2.21 -9.04
C ASN A 118 38.73 2.39 -8.55
N LYS A 119 38.02 1.30 -8.25
CA LYS A 119 36.59 1.31 -7.86
C LYS A 119 35.69 1.98 -8.90
N THR A 120 36.01 1.80 -10.19
CA THR A 120 35.11 2.18 -11.29
C THR A 120 34.59 0.94 -12.04
N PRO A 121 33.44 1.04 -12.74
CA PRO A 121 32.86 -0.10 -13.44
C PRO A 121 33.80 -0.62 -14.53
N ASP A 122 34.12 -1.92 -14.48
CA ASP A 122 34.85 -2.63 -15.54
C ASP A 122 33.87 -2.98 -16.68
N PRO A 123 33.98 -2.33 -17.86
CA PRO A 123 33.00 -2.48 -18.94
C PRO A 123 33.01 -3.89 -19.55
N PHE A 124 34.05 -4.69 -19.34
CA PHE A 124 34.17 -6.03 -19.91
C PHE A 124 33.47 -7.11 -19.07
N LEU A 125 33.09 -6.79 -17.83
CA LEU A 125 32.39 -7.73 -16.95
C LEU A 125 31.19 -7.05 -16.28
N CYS A 126 30.16 -6.83 -17.09
CA CYS A 126 28.87 -6.32 -16.66
C CYS A 126 27.74 -7.31 -16.96
N SER A 127 26.61 -7.16 -16.29
CA SER A 127 25.35 -7.79 -16.65
C SER A 127 24.24 -6.74 -16.62
N ARG A 128 23.25 -6.95 -17.49
CA ARG A 128 22.03 -6.14 -17.56
C ARG A 128 20.86 -6.98 -17.05
N PRO A 129 19.83 -6.36 -16.46
CA PRO A 129 18.59 -7.05 -16.16
C PRO A 129 17.91 -7.55 -17.44
N ALA A 130 16.98 -8.50 -17.28
CA ALA A 130 16.11 -8.89 -18.38
C ALA A 130 15.17 -7.72 -18.75
N GLU A 131 14.58 -7.76 -19.95
CA GLU A 131 13.72 -6.67 -20.43
C GLU A 131 12.55 -6.36 -19.50
N LYS A 132 11.93 -7.40 -18.91
CA LYS A 132 10.86 -7.26 -17.92
C LYS A 132 11.31 -6.53 -16.63
N ASP A 133 12.60 -6.57 -16.33
CA ASP A 133 13.23 -6.00 -15.14
C ASP A 133 13.86 -4.62 -15.44
N ASN A 134 13.79 -4.13 -16.68
CA ASN A 134 14.24 -2.78 -17.01
C ASN A 134 13.35 -1.71 -16.36
N LEU A 135 13.96 -0.55 -16.03
CA LEU A 135 13.21 0.60 -15.51
C LEU A 135 12.15 1.04 -16.54
N ASN A 136 12.57 1.28 -17.79
CA ASN A 136 11.70 1.68 -18.91
C ASN A 136 10.79 2.85 -18.53
N VAL A 137 11.38 3.93 -18.06
CA VAL A 137 10.68 5.11 -17.56
C VAL A 137 10.76 6.23 -18.59
N LYS A 138 9.62 6.81 -18.95
CA LYS A 138 9.51 8.06 -19.71
C LYS A 138 9.21 9.22 -18.77
N ILE A 139 9.87 10.36 -18.96
CA ILE A 139 9.61 11.57 -18.18
C ILE A 139 8.71 12.53 -18.94
N ILE A 140 7.70 13.04 -18.25
CA ILE A 140 6.85 14.15 -18.70
C ILE A 140 7.30 15.43 -18.00
N SER A 141 7.60 16.47 -18.79
CA SER A 141 7.99 17.77 -18.27
C SER A 141 6.89 18.42 -17.44
N CYS A 142 7.29 19.14 -16.40
CA CYS A 142 6.38 19.90 -15.58
C CYS A 142 5.94 21.22 -16.25
N THR A 143 4.68 21.57 -16.07
CA THR A 143 4.10 22.88 -16.38
C THR A 143 3.51 23.46 -15.09
N SER A 144 3.20 24.76 -15.06
CA SER A 144 2.57 25.40 -13.90
C SER A 144 1.21 24.81 -13.52
N SER A 145 0.53 24.15 -14.46
CA SER A 145 -0.76 23.48 -14.23
C SER A 145 -0.63 22.00 -13.85
N THR A 146 0.54 21.38 -14.06
CA THR A 146 0.72 19.92 -13.88
C THR A 146 1.72 19.55 -12.79
N CYS A 147 2.50 20.49 -12.27
CA CYS A 147 3.38 20.25 -11.13
C CYS A 147 3.43 21.49 -10.26
N LEU A 148 3.48 21.30 -8.94
CA LEU A 148 3.81 22.38 -8.03
C LEU A 148 5.15 23.04 -8.41
N ASN A 149 5.25 24.35 -8.18
CA ASN A 149 6.51 25.07 -8.40
C ASN A 149 7.63 24.48 -7.52
N SER A 150 8.87 24.53 -8.02
CA SER A 150 10.03 23.88 -7.41
C SER A 150 10.34 24.35 -5.99
N LEU A 151 10.16 25.64 -5.68
CA LEU A 151 10.39 26.17 -4.34
C LEU A 151 9.37 25.58 -3.35
N LYS A 152 8.09 25.57 -3.72
CA LYS A 152 7.02 25.03 -2.86
C LYS A 152 7.15 23.53 -2.69
N GLU A 153 7.51 22.82 -3.76
CA GLU A 153 7.82 21.39 -3.69
C GLU A 153 8.95 21.12 -2.69
N GLN A 154 10.08 21.83 -2.80
CA GLN A 154 11.23 21.66 -1.90
C GLN A 154 10.85 21.93 -0.44
N GLN A 155 10.05 22.96 -0.18
CA GLN A 155 9.55 23.28 1.15
C GLN A 155 8.66 22.16 1.71
N ILE A 156 7.71 21.65 0.94
CA ILE A 156 6.83 20.56 1.37
C ILE A 156 7.65 19.29 1.64
N ARG A 157 8.57 18.92 0.75
CA ARG A 157 9.46 17.77 0.96
C ARG A 157 10.31 17.93 2.22
N ALA A 158 10.83 19.12 2.50
CA ALA A 158 11.59 19.40 3.71
C ALA A 158 10.74 19.24 4.99
N ILE A 159 9.50 19.73 4.97
CA ILE A 159 8.54 19.53 6.07
C ILE A 159 8.27 18.04 6.26
N THR A 160 7.94 17.31 5.19
CA THR A 160 7.70 15.86 5.25
C THR A 160 8.88 15.13 5.88
N ARG A 161 10.11 15.42 5.43
CA ARG A 161 11.32 14.80 5.96
C ARG A 161 11.58 15.14 7.43
N SER A 162 11.29 16.38 7.84
CA SER A 162 11.42 16.81 9.23
C SER A 162 10.51 16.00 10.15
N TYR A 163 9.22 15.86 9.78
CA TYR A 163 8.27 15.05 10.55
C TYR A 163 8.64 13.56 10.54
N GLN A 164 9.08 13.06 9.39
CA GLN A 164 9.53 11.67 9.27
C GLN A 164 10.66 11.36 10.26
N GLN A 165 11.65 12.25 10.36
CA GLN A 165 12.78 12.10 11.29
C GLN A 165 12.36 12.27 12.75
N GLN A 166 11.56 13.29 13.05
CA GLN A 166 11.15 13.61 14.42
C GLN A 166 10.34 12.47 15.06
N TYR A 167 9.45 11.84 14.30
CA TYR A 167 8.54 10.81 14.80
C TYR A 167 8.93 9.39 14.38
N ALA A 168 10.13 9.22 13.79
CA ALA A 168 10.63 7.95 13.27
C ALA A 168 9.62 7.23 12.34
N ILE A 169 8.95 7.98 11.47
CA ILE A 169 7.94 7.44 10.55
C ILE A 169 8.66 6.62 9.46
N PRO A 170 8.41 5.30 9.33
CA PRO A 170 9.14 4.46 8.38
C PRO A 170 8.98 4.87 6.92
N GLY A 171 7.78 5.29 6.52
CA GLY A 171 7.45 5.67 5.17
C GLY A 171 6.28 6.64 5.10
N VAL A 172 6.31 7.50 4.09
CA VAL A 172 5.31 8.53 3.82
C VAL A 172 4.90 8.47 2.36
N LEU A 173 3.59 8.31 2.14
CA LEU A 173 2.95 8.61 0.87
C LEU A 173 2.08 9.87 1.08
N ALA A 174 2.39 10.94 0.36
CA ALA A 174 1.61 12.18 0.42
C ALA A 174 1.28 12.69 -0.97
N GLY A 175 0.03 13.15 -1.15
CA GLY A 175 -0.44 13.79 -2.36
C GLY A 175 -0.94 15.20 -2.06
N ILE A 176 -0.52 16.17 -2.87
CA ILE A 176 -0.91 17.56 -2.77
C ILE A 176 -1.46 17.98 -4.13
N TRP A 177 -2.70 18.46 -4.18
CA TRP A 177 -3.33 18.98 -5.39
C TRP A 177 -3.77 20.41 -5.15
N ILE A 178 -3.23 21.37 -5.90
CA ILE A 178 -3.59 22.79 -5.79
C ILE A 178 -4.20 23.24 -7.12
N PRO A 179 -5.49 23.62 -7.15
CA PRO A 179 -6.12 24.13 -8.37
C PRO A 179 -5.30 25.23 -9.03
N GLY A 180 -4.99 25.05 -10.32
CA GLY A 180 -4.19 25.99 -11.11
C GLY A 180 -2.69 26.02 -10.83
N GLN A 181 -2.18 25.22 -9.88
CA GLN A 181 -0.74 25.13 -9.55
C GLN A 181 -0.16 23.72 -9.71
N GLY A 182 -0.97 22.74 -10.11
CA GLY A 182 -0.55 21.35 -10.31
C GLY A 182 -0.50 20.52 -9.02
N ASP A 183 0.09 19.34 -9.14
CA ASP A 183 0.19 18.36 -8.06
C ASP A 183 1.63 18.04 -7.64
N LEU A 184 1.75 17.40 -6.49
CA LEU A 184 2.97 16.83 -5.96
C LEU A 184 2.65 15.52 -5.26
N ILE A 185 3.39 14.47 -5.63
CA ILE A 185 3.37 13.18 -4.96
C ILE A 185 4.74 12.93 -4.31
N ILE A 186 4.71 12.55 -3.04
CA ILE A 186 5.89 12.20 -2.24
C ILE A 186 5.79 10.73 -1.89
N GLU A 187 6.79 9.95 -2.30
CA GLU A 187 7.03 8.55 -1.94
C GLU A 187 8.39 8.51 -1.22
N ASP A 188 8.39 8.58 0.12
CA ASP A 188 9.61 8.65 0.93
C ASP A 188 9.64 7.57 2.00
N GLY A 189 10.80 6.94 2.21
CA GLY A 189 10.97 5.82 3.14
C GLY A 189 10.46 4.47 2.61
N VAL A 190 10.05 3.60 3.53
CA VAL A 190 9.75 2.18 3.26
C VAL A 190 8.35 1.79 3.72
N ALA A 191 7.73 0.87 2.98
CA ALA A 191 6.45 0.26 3.34
C ALA A 191 6.62 -1.02 4.19
N ASP A 192 7.82 -1.60 4.20
CA ASP A 192 8.13 -2.81 4.97
C ASP A 192 9.54 -2.70 5.58
N LEU A 193 9.60 -2.74 6.91
CA LEU A 193 10.84 -2.62 7.68
C LEU A 193 11.75 -3.85 7.57
N SER A 194 11.18 -5.02 7.31
CA SER A 194 11.93 -6.28 7.22
C SER A 194 12.66 -6.42 5.89
N THR A 195 11.99 -6.05 4.79
CA THR A 195 12.54 -6.13 3.44
C THR A 195 13.14 -4.82 2.96
N ASN A 196 12.92 -3.73 3.70
CA ASN A 196 13.26 -2.36 3.30
C ASN A 196 12.63 -1.97 1.96
N ARG A 197 11.47 -2.58 1.63
CA ARG A 197 10.76 -2.32 0.38
C ARG A 197 10.31 -0.86 0.36
N PRO A 198 10.70 -0.08 -0.66
CA PRO A 198 10.24 1.30 -0.79
C PRO A 198 8.72 1.41 -0.77
N ILE A 199 8.23 2.51 -0.18
CA ILE A 199 6.83 2.89 -0.29
C ILE A 199 6.52 3.36 -1.72
N SER A 200 5.29 3.12 -2.16
CA SER A 200 4.83 3.43 -3.51
C SER A 200 3.37 3.83 -3.53
N THR A 201 2.98 4.51 -4.60
CA THR A 201 1.57 4.82 -4.93
C THR A 201 0.67 3.61 -5.15
N ALA A 202 1.23 2.40 -5.22
CA ALA A 202 0.47 1.15 -5.30
C ALA A 202 0.18 0.53 -3.92
N ASP A 203 0.79 1.06 -2.85
CA ASP A 203 0.56 0.56 -1.49
C ASP A 203 -0.80 0.99 -0.93
N HIS A 204 -1.41 0.12 -0.12
CA HIS A 204 -2.65 0.38 0.58
C HIS A 204 -2.41 0.69 2.06
N PHE A 205 -3.27 1.53 2.63
CA PHE A 205 -3.20 1.93 4.04
C PHE A 205 -4.50 1.62 4.75
N HIS A 206 -4.41 1.20 6.01
CA HIS A 206 -5.55 1.23 6.91
C HIS A 206 -5.83 2.69 7.29
N ILE A 207 -6.89 3.26 6.73
CA ILE A 207 -7.20 4.71 6.86
C ILE A 207 -7.87 5.07 8.20
N ALA A 208 -8.12 4.08 9.06
CA ALA A 208 -8.71 4.23 10.40
C ALA A 208 -9.95 5.16 10.38
N SER A 209 -9.96 6.19 11.22
CA SER A 209 -11.08 7.10 11.42
C SER A 209 -11.48 7.95 10.21
N ILE A 210 -10.70 7.95 9.12
CA ILE A 210 -11.12 8.57 7.85
C ILE A 210 -12.36 7.84 7.29
N THR A 211 -12.54 6.56 7.61
CA THR A 211 -13.72 5.77 7.23
C THR A 211 -15.04 6.42 7.65
N LYS A 212 -15.06 7.14 8.79
CA LYS A 212 -16.28 7.79 9.30
C LYS A 212 -16.87 8.78 8.30
N SER A 213 -16.02 9.51 7.57
CA SER A 213 -16.47 10.45 6.53
C SER A 213 -17.23 9.75 5.42
N PHE A 214 -16.84 8.53 5.05
CA PHE A 214 -17.55 7.73 4.05
C PHE A 214 -18.91 7.25 4.58
N THR A 215 -18.94 6.70 5.80
CA THR A 215 -20.18 6.25 6.44
C THR A 215 -21.19 7.40 6.58
N THR A 216 -20.74 8.55 7.11
CA THR A 216 -21.60 9.74 7.25
C THR A 216 -22.07 10.26 5.90
N THR A 217 -21.24 10.19 4.85
CA THR A 217 -21.67 10.57 3.49
C THR A 217 -22.83 9.71 2.99
N ILE A 218 -22.82 8.40 3.25
CA ILE A 218 -23.93 7.53 2.87
C ILE A 218 -25.19 7.89 3.66
N ILE A 219 -25.09 8.17 4.96
CA ILE A 219 -26.23 8.64 5.76
C ILE A 219 -26.83 9.92 5.17
N LEU A 220 -25.99 10.89 4.79
CA LEU A 220 -26.44 12.14 4.17
C LEU A 220 -27.09 11.90 2.79
N GLN A 221 -26.57 10.97 2.00
CA GLN A 221 -27.18 10.58 0.72
C GLN A 221 -28.56 9.93 0.93
N LEU A 222 -28.68 9.01 1.90
CA LEU A 222 -29.95 8.38 2.24
C LEU A 222 -30.98 9.41 2.77
N ALA A 223 -30.53 10.39 3.54
CA ALA A 223 -31.37 11.51 3.97
C ALA A 223 -31.84 12.37 2.79
N GLN A 224 -30.94 12.68 1.85
CA GLN A 224 -31.27 13.41 0.63
C GLN A 224 -32.24 12.62 -0.27
N GLU A 225 -32.15 11.29 -0.28
CA GLU A 225 -33.07 10.38 -0.97
C GLU A 225 -34.43 10.25 -0.27
N GLY A 226 -34.62 10.83 0.92
CA GLY A 226 -35.82 10.71 1.73
C GLY A 226 -36.04 9.30 2.31
N ARG A 227 -34.97 8.49 2.41
CA ARG A 227 -35.03 7.12 2.94
C ARG A 227 -34.91 7.06 4.46
N LEU A 228 -34.41 8.13 5.06
CA LEU A 228 -34.31 8.38 6.50
C LEU A 228 -34.29 9.89 6.74
N ASN A 229 -34.43 10.33 7.98
CA ASN A 229 -34.21 11.70 8.44
C ASN A 229 -33.07 11.74 9.46
N LEU A 230 -32.29 12.83 9.46
CA LEU A 230 -31.26 13.02 10.48
C LEU A 230 -31.85 13.20 11.89
N ASN A 231 -33.13 13.55 11.99
CA ASN A 231 -33.84 13.66 13.26
C ASN A 231 -34.52 12.37 13.71
N ASP A 232 -34.45 11.28 12.91
CA ASP A 232 -35.00 10.00 13.34
C ASP A 232 -34.22 9.51 14.57
N PRO A 233 -34.89 9.14 15.66
CA PRO A 233 -34.22 8.56 16.82
C PRO A 233 -33.75 7.14 16.51
N LEU A 234 -32.68 6.72 17.17
CA LEU A 234 -32.14 5.37 17.00
C LEU A 234 -33.15 4.27 17.36
N SER A 235 -34.11 4.56 18.24
CA SER A 235 -35.19 3.66 18.64
C SER A 235 -36.17 3.29 17.53
N GLU A 236 -36.12 3.95 16.36
CA GLU A 236 -36.85 3.52 15.16
C GLU A 236 -36.18 2.35 14.41
N PHE A 237 -34.94 2.01 14.80
CA PHE A 237 -34.13 0.97 14.20
C PHE A 237 -34.02 -0.24 15.13
N ASP A 238 -33.79 -1.44 14.58
CA ASP A 238 -33.79 -2.70 15.35
C ASP A 238 -32.41 -2.94 15.98
N ILE A 239 -31.99 -2.00 16.83
CA ILE A 239 -30.66 -1.98 17.45
C ILE A 239 -30.79 -1.63 18.93
N ALA A 240 -30.53 -2.62 19.78
CA ALA A 240 -30.56 -2.41 21.22
C ALA A 240 -29.28 -1.69 21.70
N VAL A 241 -29.43 -0.48 22.24
CA VAL A 241 -28.35 0.28 22.89
C VAL A 241 -28.94 1.30 23.87
N GLN A 242 -28.17 1.70 24.88
CA GLN A 242 -28.54 2.83 25.74
C GLN A 242 -28.52 4.15 24.95
N ASN A 243 -29.29 5.15 25.38
CA ASN A 243 -29.48 6.42 24.65
C ASN A 243 -30.02 6.23 23.22
N ASP A 244 -30.93 5.27 23.03
CA ASP A 244 -31.64 5.04 21.75
C ASP A 244 -32.56 6.21 21.34
N ASN A 245 -32.82 7.17 22.22
CA ASN A 245 -33.47 8.43 21.88
C ASN A 245 -32.54 9.44 21.18
N ALA A 246 -31.25 9.13 20.99
CA ALA A 246 -30.33 9.92 20.18
C ALA A 246 -30.74 9.87 18.70
N THR A 247 -30.66 11.01 18.03
CA THR A 247 -30.97 11.12 16.60
C THR A 247 -29.80 10.68 15.72
N LEU A 248 -30.07 10.28 14.47
CA LEU A 248 -29.02 9.93 13.51
C LEU A 248 -28.01 11.08 13.29
N GLY A 249 -28.47 12.32 13.33
CA GLY A 249 -27.63 13.52 13.27
C GLY A 249 -26.69 13.62 14.48
N GLU A 250 -27.18 13.31 15.68
CA GLU A 250 -26.38 13.29 16.91
C GLU A 250 -25.37 12.13 16.95
N LEU A 251 -25.67 11.01 16.29
CA LEU A 251 -24.66 9.97 16.04
C LEU A 251 -23.56 10.52 15.12
N ALA A 252 -23.94 11.13 14.00
CA ALA A 252 -23.03 11.60 12.96
C ALA A 252 -22.10 12.75 13.43
N ASP A 253 -22.54 13.59 14.37
CA ASP A 253 -21.78 14.71 14.91
C ASP A 253 -21.13 14.44 16.28
N MET A 254 -21.20 13.19 16.77
CA MET A 254 -20.61 12.71 18.03
C MET A 254 -21.23 13.30 19.31
N ARG A 255 -22.55 13.51 19.30
CA ARG A 255 -23.34 14.05 20.43
C ARG A 255 -24.39 13.09 20.98
N SER A 256 -24.36 11.81 20.59
CA SER A 256 -25.27 10.76 21.11
C SER A 256 -25.12 10.48 22.62
N GLY A 257 -23.93 10.72 23.18
CA GLY A 257 -23.59 10.34 24.56
C GLY A 257 -23.40 8.84 24.77
N ILE A 258 -23.50 8.02 23.71
CA ILE A 258 -23.31 6.57 23.76
C ILE A 258 -21.85 6.24 24.07
N PHE A 259 -21.65 5.26 24.97
CA PHE A 259 -20.31 4.81 25.37
C PHE A 259 -19.49 4.36 24.16
N ASN A 260 -18.20 4.68 24.15
CA ASN A 260 -17.29 4.29 23.08
C ASN A 260 -16.76 2.88 23.35
N TYR A 261 -17.15 1.88 22.56
CA TYR A 261 -16.73 0.48 22.78
C TYR A 261 -15.21 0.32 22.87
N SER A 262 -14.45 1.15 22.15
CA SER A 262 -12.99 1.07 22.16
C SER A 262 -12.35 1.64 23.44
N ALA A 263 -13.15 2.12 24.39
CA ALA A 263 -12.75 2.50 25.74
C ALA A 263 -13.13 1.43 26.78
N ASP A 264 -13.83 0.37 26.38
CA ASP A 264 -14.15 -0.74 27.27
C ASP A 264 -12.89 -1.57 27.58
N ALA A 265 -12.70 -1.92 28.85
CA ALA A 265 -11.50 -2.61 29.30
C ALA A 265 -11.42 -4.05 28.77
N THR A 266 -12.55 -4.74 28.67
CA THR A 266 -12.63 -6.10 28.13
C THR A 266 -12.32 -6.09 26.64
N PHE A 267 -12.92 -5.17 25.88
CA PHE A 267 -12.61 -5.00 24.46
C PHE A 267 -11.10 -4.75 24.24
N ILE A 268 -10.49 -3.85 25.01
CA ILE A 268 -9.06 -3.55 24.90
C ILE A 268 -8.21 -4.81 25.15
N GLN A 269 -8.57 -5.62 26.17
CA GLN A 269 -7.87 -6.86 26.48
C GLN A 269 -8.02 -7.90 25.38
N GLU A 270 -9.25 -8.12 24.88
CA GLU A 270 -9.52 -9.09 23.82
C GLU A 270 -8.87 -8.69 22.49
N PHE A 271 -8.92 -7.40 22.13
CA PHE A 271 -8.25 -6.87 20.95
C PHE A 271 -6.73 -7.04 21.03
N ALA A 272 -6.13 -6.79 22.20
CA ALA A 272 -4.68 -6.97 22.39
C ALA A 272 -4.27 -8.45 22.36
N ALA A 273 -5.16 -9.37 22.71
CA ALA A 273 -4.91 -10.81 22.66
C ALA A 273 -4.97 -11.36 21.23
N ASP A 274 -5.83 -10.81 20.37
CA ASP A 274 -5.93 -11.19 18.96
C ASP A 274 -6.23 -9.99 18.06
N LEU A 275 -5.16 -9.41 17.49
CA LEU A 275 -5.23 -8.26 16.57
C LEU A 275 -5.86 -8.61 15.21
N LEU A 276 -6.01 -9.90 14.89
CA LEU A 276 -6.55 -10.37 13.62
C LEU A 276 -8.01 -10.82 13.73
N ARG A 277 -8.56 -10.90 14.95
CA ARG A 277 -9.97 -11.18 15.17
C ARG A 277 -10.81 -10.14 14.45
N ALA A 278 -11.77 -10.62 13.66
CA ALA A 278 -12.82 -9.75 13.16
C ALA A 278 -14.00 -9.75 14.12
N TRP A 279 -14.62 -8.59 14.24
CA TRP A 279 -15.71 -8.32 15.16
C TRP A 279 -16.99 -8.08 14.38
N LEU A 280 -18.07 -8.72 14.78
CA LEU A 280 -19.40 -8.38 14.32
C LEU A 280 -19.79 -6.99 14.87
N PRO A 281 -20.52 -6.17 14.08
CA PRO A 281 -21.00 -4.88 14.56
C PRO A 281 -21.73 -4.95 15.90
N GLN A 282 -22.57 -5.99 16.10
CA GLN A 282 -23.30 -6.18 17.35
C GLN A 282 -22.39 -6.43 18.54
N GLU A 283 -21.32 -7.24 18.41
CA GLU A 283 -20.36 -7.45 19.49
C GLU A 283 -19.74 -6.13 19.97
N LEU A 284 -19.45 -5.22 19.03
CA LEU A 284 -18.91 -3.89 19.36
C LEU A 284 -19.95 -3.02 20.09
N VAL A 285 -21.23 -3.10 19.69
CA VAL A 285 -22.33 -2.40 20.37
C VAL A 285 -22.60 -2.97 21.76
N ASP A 286 -22.40 -4.27 21.96
CA ASP A 286 -22.61 -4.94 23.25
C ASP A 286 -21.62 -4.44 24.31
N PHE A 287 -20.35 -4.22 23.95
CA PHE A 287 -19.38 -3.57 24.85
C PHE A 287 -19.81 -2.16 25.24
N ALA A 288 -20.37 -1.39 24.30
CA ALA A 288 -20.90 -0.06 24.61
C ALA A 288 -22.12 -0.14 25.55
N SER A 289 -23.02 -1.10 25.30
CA SER A 289 -24.24 -1.29 26.08
C SER A 289 -24.00 -1.80 27.50
N ALA A 290 -22.86 -2.46 27.74
CA ALA A 290 -22.43 -2.91 29.07
C ALA A 290 -21.93 -1.77 29.98
N ASN A 291 -21.76 -0.55 29.44
CA ASN A 291 -21.20 0.59 30.14
C ASN A 291 -22.23 1.74 30.25
N PRO A 292 -22.13 2.62 31.26
CA PRO A 292 -23.01 3.78 31.36
C PRO A 292 -22.76 4.76 30.21
N VAL A 293 -23.83 5.42 29.76
CA VAL A 293 -23.75 6.53 28.81
C VAL A 293 -22.94 7.70 29.41
N TYR A 294 -22.28 8.47 28.55
CA TYR A 294 -21.50 9.64 28.97
C TYR A 294 -22.39 10.82 29.39
N PHE A 295 -23.48 11.04 28.66
CA PHE A 295 -24.42 12.15 28.86
C PHE A 295 -25.71 11.92 28.04
N SER A 296 -26.74 12.74 28.26
CA SER A 296 -27.98 12.68 27.47
C SER A 296 -27.76 13.14 26.02
N PRO A 297 -28.47 12.57 25.03
CA PRO A 297 -28.28 12.96 23.64
C PRO A 297 -28.37 14.47 23.43
N GLY A 298 -27.42 15.00 22.67
CA GLY A 298 -27.34 16.40 22.29
C GLY A 298 -26.87 17.37 23.38
N SER A 299 -26.61 16.92 24.62
CA SER A 299 -26.21 17.81 25.72
C SER A 299 -24.71 18.12 25.75
N SER A 300 -23.87 17.32 25.08
CA SER A 300 -22.41 17.49 25.04
C SER A 300 -21.82 16.82 23.79
N TRP A 301 -20.50 16.75 23.70
CA TRP A 301 -19.74 16.11 22.62
C TRP A 301 -18.74 15.11 23.20
N HIS A 302 -18.67 13.91 22.61
CA HIS A 302 -17.63 12.94 22.92
C HIS A 302 -17.41 12.01 21.73
N TYR A 303 -16.15 11.87 21.31
CA TYR A 303 -15.79 10.96 20.23
C TYR A 303 -16.16 9.51 20.56
N SER A 304 -16.94 8.86 19.70
CA SER A 304 -17.37 7.48 19.90
C SER A 304 -17.29 6.68 18.60
N ASN A 305 -16.54 5.57 18.61
CA ASN A 305 -16.54 4.64 17.48
C ASN A 305 -17.87 3.91 17.36
N THR A 306 -18.58 3.70 18.48
CA THR A 306 -19.92 3.10 18.52
C THR A 306 -20.89 3.85 17.62
N ASN A 307 -20.83 5.19 17.60
CA ASN A 307 -21.70 5.98 16.71
C ASN A 307 -21.55 5.59 15.24
N THR A 308 -20.32 5.37 14.77
CA THR A 308 -20.10 4.97 13.37
C THR A 308 -20.52 3.53 13.10
N VAL A 309 -20.35 2.62 14.07
CA VAL A 309 -20.84 1.24 13.95
C VAL A 309 -22.36 1.23 13.80
N LEU A 310 -23.06 1.97 14.66
CA LEU A 310 -24.52 2.13 14.62
C LEU A 310 -25.00 2.73 13.29
N LEU A 311 -24.36 3.81 12.80
CA LEU A 311 -24.69 4.36 11.48
C LEU A 311 -24.46 3.34 10.35
N GLY A 312 -23.46 2.47 10.47
CA GLY A 312 -23.24 1.37 9.53
C GLY A 312 -24.38 0.36 9.54
N MET A 313 -24.81 -0.09 10.71
CA MET A 313 -25.94 -1.01 10.87
C MET A 313 -27.25 -0.40 10.34
N ILE A 314 -27.48 0.89 10.58
CA ILE A 314 -28.64 1.63 10.07
C ILE A 314 -28.64 1.70 8.54
N ILE A 315 -27.48 1.95 7.91
CA ILE A 315 -27.35 1.89 6.45
C ILE A 315 -27.81 0.51 5.95
N GLU A 316 -27.39 -0.56 6.59
CA GLU A 316 -27.74 -1.92 6.18
C GLU A 316 -29.23 -2.20 6.36
N GLN A 317 -29.82 -1.78 7.48
CA GLN A 317 -31.26 -1.93 7.75
C GLN A 317 -32.11 -1.13 6.76
N VAL A 318 -31.74 0.12 6.47
CA VAL A 318 -32.48 1.00 5.53
C VAL A 318 -32.35 0.51 4.09
N THR A 319 -31.18 -0.03 3.72
CA THR A 319 -30.86 -0.39 2.33
C THR A 319 -31.17 -1.83 1.97
N GLY A 320 -31.13 -2.75 2.93
CA GLY A 320 -31.11 -4.20 2.69
C GLY A 320 -29.80 -4.70 2.10
N HIS A 321 -28.74 -3.88 2.06
CA HIS A 321 -27.44 -4.23 1.51
C HIS A 321 -26.34 -4.02 2.54
N PHE A 322 -25.29 -4.86 2.46
CA PHE A 322 -24.08 -4.66 3.25
C PHE A 322 -23.46 -3.28 3.02
N ILE A 323 -22.93 -2.67 4.09
CA ILE A 323 -22.29 -1.35 4.01
C ILE A 323 -21.14 -1.33 3.01
N GLY A 324 -20.41 -2.44 2.85
CA GLY A 324 -19.36 -2.57 1.83
C GLY A 324 -19.88 -2.40 0.39
N ASN A 325 -21.09 -2.89 0.12
CA ASN A 325 -21.75 -2.71 -1.18
C ASN A 325 -22.21 -1.27 -1.38
N GLU A 326 -22.76 -0.64 -0.33
CA GLU A 326 -23.18 0.75 -0.38
C GLU A 326 -21.97 1.69 -0.58
N LEU A 327 -20.85 1.45 0.12
CA LEU A 327 -19.57 2.14 -0.11
C LEU A 327 -19.09 1.97 -1.55
N ALA A 328 -19.10 0.73 -2.07
CA ALA A 328 -18.65 0.45 -3.43
C ALA A 328 -19.53 1.14 -4.49
N ASN A 329 -20.85 1.05 -4.35
CA ASN A 329 -21.80 1.54 -5.35
C ASN A 329 -22.02 3.05 -5.28
N ARG A 330 -22.06 3.62 -4.07
CA ARG A 330 -22.35 5.05 -3.87
C ARG A 330 -21.11 5.93 -3.92
N ILE A 331 -19.95 5.40 -3.54
CA ILE A 331 -18.72 6.20 -3.40
C ILE A 331 -17.61 5.71 -4.32
N PHE A 332 -17.17 4.44 -4.20
CA PHE A 332 -15.94 4.01 -4.86
C PHE A 332 -16.06 3.96 -6.38
N LYS A 333 -17.09 3.31 -6.93
CA LYS A 333 -17.28 3.21 -8.39
C LYS A 333 -17.52 4.59 -9.04
N PRO A 334 -18.41 5.46 -8.53
CA PRO A 334 -18.62 6.78 -9.13
C PRO A 334 -17.37 7.67 -9.13
N LEU A 335 -16.50 7.52 -8.13
CA LEU A 335 -15.25 8.28 -8.01
C LEU A 335 -14.03 7.57 -8.62
N GLY A 336 -14.19 6.38 -9.20
CA GLY A 336 -13.10 5.60 -9.79
C GLY A 336 -12.07 5.06 -8.79
N LEU A 337 -12.45 4.90 -7.51
CA LEU A 337 -11.59 4.43 -6.42
C LEU A 337 -11.44 2.89 -6.46
N ASN A 338 -10.85 2.37 -7.52
CA ASN A 338 -10.76 0.91 -7.80
C ASN A 338 -9.77 0.15 -6.90
N GLN A 339 -9.07 0.87 -6.02
CA GLN A 339 -8.07 0.33 -5.08
C GLN A 339 -8.45 0.68 -3.63
N THR A 340 -9.73 0.88 -3.38
CA THR A 340 -10.27 1.20 -2.05
C THR A 340 -11.38 0.22 -1.72
N GLY A 341 -11.37 -0.33 -0.50
CA GLY A 341 -12.31 -1.35 -0.06
C GLY A 341 -12.25 -1.57 1.43
N GLY A 342 -13.18 -2.39 1.95
CA GLY A 342 -13.12 -2.87 3.33
C GLY A 342 -11.97 -3.87 3.53
N VAL A 343 -11.56 -4.05 4.78
CA VAL A 343 -10.66 -5.16 5.14
C VAL A 343 -11.37 -6.46 4.76
N HIS A 344 -10.70 -7.30 3.96
CA HIS A 344 -11.25 -8.59 3.54
C HIS A 344 -11.48 -9.44 4.79
N LEU A 345 -12.73 -9.54 5.24
CA LEU A 345 -13.10 -10.46 6.31
C LEU A 345 -12.83 -11.89 5.80
N PRO A 346 -12.21 -12.77 6.61
CA PRO A 346 -12.14 -14.18 6.28
C PRO A 346 -13.54 -14.71 5.95
N THR A 347 -13.64 -15.50 4.88
CA THR A 347 -14.89 -16.04 4.32
C THR A 347 -15.81 -16.74 5.34
N GLU A 348 -15.27 -17.16 6.48
CA GLU A 348 -15.99 -17.84 7.57
C GLU A 348 -16.84 -16.86 8.40
N LEU A 349 -16.31 -15.67 8.71
CA LEU A 349 -17.05 -14.60 9.39
C LEU A 349 -18.13 -13.98 8.49
N PHE A 350 -17.90 -13.99 7.17
CA PHE A 350 -18.93 -13.62 6.20
C PHE A 350 -20.14 -14.57 6.25
N ARG A 351 -19.94 -15.88 6.52
CA ARG A 351 -21.04 -16.85 6.68
C ARG A 351 -21.76 -16.69 8.02
N GLU A 352 -21.03 -16.42 9.08
CA GLU A 352 -21.62 -16.22 10.41
C GLU A 352 -22.49 -14.94 10.44
N TYR A 353 -21.99 -13.86 9.84
CA TYR A 353 -22.75 -12.63 9.63
C TYR A 353 -23.99 -12.81 8.73
N LEU A 354 -23.91 -13.62 7.66
CA LEU A 354 -25.09 -14.00 6.86
C LEU A 354 -26.11 -14.82 7.69
N SER A 355 -25.64 -15.72 8.55
CA SER A 355 -26.53 -16.55 9.37
C SER A 355 -27.31 -15.76 10.43
N ILE A 356 -26.73 -14.67 10.95
CA ILE A 356 -27.40 -13.74 11.87
C ILE A 356 -28.46 -12.90 11.16
N LEU A 357 -28.28 -12.61 9.87
CA LEU A 357 -29.23 -11.85 9.05
C LEU A 357 -30.35 -12.70 8.42
N ASN A 358 -30.43 -14.01 8.74
CA ASN A 358 -31.36 -14.96 8.12
C ASN A 358 -31.31 -14.97 6.57
N LEU A 359 -30.12 -14.82 5.98
CA LEU A 359 -29.88 -14.90 4.53
C LEU A 359 -29.13 -16.17 4.10
#